data_AF-A0A4U0VZJ0-F1
#
_entry.id   AF-A0A4U0VZJ0-F1
#
_cell.length_a   1.000
_cell.length_b   1.000
_cell.length_c   1.000
_cell.angle_alpha   90.00
_cell.angle_beta   90.00
_cell.angle_gamma   90.00
#
_symmetry.space_group_name_H-M   'P 1'
#
loop_
_entity.id
_entity.type
_entity.pdbx_description
1 polymer ?
#
loop_
_entity_poly.entity_id
_entity_poly.type
_entity_poly.pdbx_seq_one_letter_code
_entity_poly.pdbx_strand_id
1 'polypeptide(L)'
;MDGDRTLAADDTGALFGNRVADLELSSDENDPLKAIFASPMGYTCTAFQQATYLYEDLSFKHGNEAFDILCETTASVVTVRSELQNLLELTTSNPHAGAVVLTCGHGLIWEKVLKKAGLSDKVEVIGGGRLSNGYVITPMVKGALVVLLRHQHQINVWSFGDSRVDMEMLKMADRAVVVVGEEHSRSKSMDAELLLAIERDGLQACQILLPGSAPPRLDTTTPPVMHLTEAELESISRSRLHKLQLLHATGKASAKLLTTRTRDATIAGPALRKAHEDVGTTRRLVIGFAMSGKEL
;
A
#
# COMPACT_ATOMS: atom_id res chain seq x y z
N MET A 1 -2.78 1.63 0.74
CA MET A 1 -2.92 2.26 2.08
C MET A 1 -4.33 2.00 2.56
N ASP A 2 -4.53 1.67 3.83
CA ASP A 2 -5.87 1.64 4.40
C ASP A 2 -6.44 3.06 4.56
N GLY A 3 -7.76 3.17 4.64
CA GLY A 3 -8.47 4.43 4.81
C GLY A 3 -8.65 4.81 6.28
N ASP A 4 -9.63 4.18 6.93
CA ASP A 4 -10.14 4.56 8.24
C ASP A 4 -9.05 4.45 9.31
N ARG A 5 -8.90 5.46 10.17
CA ARG A 5 -7.84 5.55 11.21
C ARG A 5 -6.39 5.47 10.70
N THR A 6 -6.18 5.19 9.42
CA THR A 6 -4.90 5.19 8.70
C THR A 6 -4.69 6.52 8.00
N LEU A 7 -5.37 6.78 6.86
CA LEU A 7 -5.30 8.04 6.11
C LEU A 7 -5.99 9.19 6.82
N ALA A 8 -7.09 8.91 7.53
CA ALA A 8 -7.78 9.84 8.40
C ALA A 8 -7.64 9.40 9.87
N ALA A 9 -7.98 10.27 10.82
CA ALA A 9 -8.15 9.83 12.21
C ALA A 9 -9.51 9.17 12.45
N ASP A 10 -10.46 9.48 11.58
CA ASP A 10 -11.85 9.07 11.70
C ASP A 10 -12.11 7.63 11.25
N ASP A 11 -13.21 7.09 11.75
CA ASP A 11 -13.82 5.83 11.30
C ASP A 11 -15.06 6.18 10.45
N THR A 12 -14.94 6.08 9.12
CA THR A 12 -16.03 6.43 8.21
C THR A 12 -17.25 5.55 8.39
N GLY A 13 -17.08 4.29 8.80
CA GLY A 13 -18.19 3.38 9.09
C GLY A 13 -19.02 3.87 10.27
N ALA A 14 -18.37 4.24 11.37
CA ALA A 14 -19.04 4.79 12.54
C ALA A 14 -19.71 6.15 12.23
N LEU A 15 -19.01 7.03 11.50
CA LEU A 15 -19.55 8.32 11.08
C LEU A 15 -20.77 8.18 10.17
N PHE A 16 -20.77 7.21 9.26
CA PHE A 16 -21.90 6.91 8.41
C PHE A 16 -23.08 6.36 9.22
N GLY A 17 -22.81 5.42 10.13
CA GLY A 17 -23.82 4.85 11.04
C GLY A 17 -24.54 5.92 11.87
N ASN A 18 -23.80 6.88 12.43
CA ASN A 18 -24.40 8.00 13.18
C ASN A 18 -25.38 8.83 12.33
N ARG A 19 -25.04 9.10 11.06
CA ARG A 19 -25.91 9.86 10.16
C ARG A 19 -27.16 9.08 9.75
N VAL A 20 -27.04 7.77 9.61
CA VAL A 20 -28.20 6.89 9.37
C VAL A 20 -29.13 6.92 10.57
N ALA A 21 -28.60 6.83 11.80
CA ALA A 21 -29.41 6.91 13.01
C ALA A 21 -30.15 8.26 13.12
N ASP A 22 -29.48 9.37 12.80
CA ASP A 22 -30.08 10.69 12.73
C ASP A 22 -31.22 10.76 11.69
N LEU A 23 -31.02 10.17 10.50
CA LEU A 23 -32.01 10.13 9.43
C LEU A 23 -33.24 9.28 9.82
N GLU A 24 -33.03 8.17 10.49
CA GLU A 24 -34.09 7.25 10.91
C GLU A 24 -34.79 7.69 12.21
N LEU A 25 -34.34 8.77 12.85
CA LEU A 25 -34.78 9.22 14.17
C LEU A 25 -34.70 8.09 15.22
N SER A 26 -33.77 7.16 15.04
CA SER A 26 -33.60 6.02 15.92
C SER A 26 -32.76 6.44 17.13
N SER A 27 -33.28 6.26 18.33
CA SER A 27 -32.54 6.43 19.59
C SER A 27 -31.68 5.21 19.95
N ASP A 28 -31.61 4.20 19.08
CA ASP A 28 -30.93 2.95 19.37
C ASP A 28 -29.42 3.17 19.27
N GLU A 29 -28.71 3.04 20.41
CA GLU A 29 -27.26 3.28 20.52
C GLU A 29 -26.40 2.24 19.78
N ASN A 30 -27.02 1.19 19.22
CA ASN A 30 -26.30 0.09 18.60
C ASN A 30 -26.11 0.32 17.11
N ASP A 31 -24.92 0.84 16.76
CA ASP A 31 -24.38 0.82 15.40
C ASP A 31 -24.48 -0.61 14.80
N PRO A 32 -25.32 -0.82 13.77
CA PRO A 32 -25.53 -2.15 13.18
C PRO A 32 -24.25 -2.76 12.59
N LEU A 33 -23.33 -1.93 12.06
CA LEU A 33 -22.03 -2.42 11.56
C LEU A 33 -21.20 -2.95 12.71
N LYS A 34 -21.15 -2.20 13.82
CA LYS A 34 -20.46 -2.66 15.04
C LYS A 34 -21.05 -3.95 15.57
N ALA A 35 -22.38 -4.12 15.54
CA ALA A 35 -23.04 -5.36 15.95
C ALA A 35 -22.62 -6.56 15.09
N ILE A 36 -22.51 -6.38 13.76
CA ILE A 36 -22.04 -7.42 12.83
C ILE A 36 -20.63 -7.88 13.20
N PHE A 37 -19.68 -6.96 13.35
CA PHE A 37 -18.27 -7.30 13.59
C PHE A 37 -17.97 -7.71 15.05
N ALA A 38 -18.81 -7.29 16.01
CA ALA A 38 -18.73 -7.74 17.40
C ALA A 38 -19.37 -9.12 17.62
N SER A 39 -20.17 -9.61 16.66
CA SER A 39 -20.76 -10.94 16.70
C SER A 39 -19.68 -12.04 16.57
N PRO A 40 -20.03 -13.33 16.79
CA PRO A 40 -19.14 -14.45 16.51
C PRO A 40 -18.63 -14.52 15.05
N MET A 41 -19.24 -13.78 14.11
CA MET A 41 -18.75 -13.69 12.74
C MET A 41 -17.41 -12.95 12.65
N GLY A 42 -17.09 -12.05 13.60
CA GLY A 42 -15.87 -11.25 13.57
C GLY A 42 -15.66 -10.55 12.23
N TYR A 43 -14.41 -10.56 11.73
CA TYR A 43 -14.05 -10.00 10.42
C TYR A 43 -13.94 -11.08 9.33
N THR A 44 -14.94 -11.95 9.25
CA THR A 44 -15.05 -12.97 8.19
C THR A 44 -15.64 -12.39 6.91
N CYS A 45 -15.46 -13.08 5.77
CA CYS A 45 -16.10 -12.70 4.51
C CYS A 45 -17.61 -12.53 4.65
N THR A 46 -18.28 -13.42 5.39
CA THR A 46 -19.71 -13.33 5.67
C THR A 46 -20.08 -12.05 6.42
N ALA A 47 -19.29 -11.62 7.41
CA ALA A 47 -19.53 -10.35 8.11
C ALA A 47 -19.47 -9.15 7.16
N PHE A 48 -18.46 -9.10 6.28
CA PHE A 48 -18.36 -8.02 5.28
C PHE A 48 -19.48 -8.06 4.23
N GLN A 49 -19.98 -9.25 3.88
CA GLN A 49 -21.18 -9.39 3.04
C GLN A 49 -22.42 -8.85 3.75
N GLN A 50 -22.61 -9.16 5.04
CA GLN A 50 -23.71 -8.61 5.83
C GLN A 50 -23.65 -7.09 5.91
N ALA A 51 -22.46 -6.50 6.12
CA ALA A 51 -22.27 -5.05 6.06
C ALA A 51 -22.68 -4.48 4.68
N THR A 52 -22.35 -5.17 3.59
CA THR A 52 -22.77 -4.77 2.23
C THR A 52 -24.29 -4.84 2.06
N TYR A 53 -24.95 -5.87 2.59
CA TYR A 53 -26.41 -5.97 2.56
C TYR A 53 -27.08 -4.85 3.36
N LEU A 54 -26.51 -4.44 4.49
CA LEU A 54 -27.01 -3.31 5.26
C LEU A 54 -26.96 -2.01 4.44
N TYR A 55 -25.86 -1.75 3.73
CA TYR A 55 -25.76 -0.58 2.86
C TYR A 55 -26.77 -0.61 1.70
N GLU A 56 -27.00 -1.78 1.11
CA GLU A 56 -28.03 -1.91 0.06
C GLU A 56 -29.45 -1.71 0.59
N ASP A 57 -29.75 -2.24 1.77
CA ASP A 57 -31.07 -2.05 2.39
C ASP A 57 -31.33 -0.57 2.66
N LEU A 58 -30.34 0.16 3.18
CA LEU A 58 -30.41 1.61 3.35
C LEU A 58 -30.61 2.35 2.02
N SER A 59 -29.86 1.95 1.00
CA SER A 59 -29.98 2.54 -0.34
C SER A 59 -31.34 2.24 -0.99
N PHE A 60 -31.93 1.08 -0.72
CA PHE A 60 -33.26 0.70 -1.19
C PHE A 60 -34.35 1.47 -0.44
N LYS A 61 -34.23 1.58 0.89
CA LYS A 61 -35.20 2.23 1.78
C LYS A 61 -35.28 3.74 1.55
N HIS A 62 -34.13 4.41 1.41
CA HIS A 62 -34.06 5.87 1.30
C HIS A 62 -33.83 6.38 -0.13
N GLY A 63 -33.52 5.48 -1.07
CA GLY A 63 -33.18 5.82 -2.45
C GLY A 63 -31.69 6.16 -2.64
N ASN A 64 -31.19 5.90 -3.85
CA ASN A 64 -29.77 6.08 -4.19
C ASN A 64 -29.28 7.52 -4.00
N GLU A 65 -30.13 8.53 -4.24
CA GLU A 65 -29.75 9.94 -4.08
C GLU A 65 -29.54 10.30 -2.61
N ALA A 66 -30.45 9.91 -1.73
CA ALA A 66 -30.29 10.12 -0.29
C ALA A 66 -29.07 9.36 0.25
N PHE A 67 -28.82 8.15 -0.24
CA PHE A 67 -27.64 7.37 0.10
C PHE A 67 -26.33 8.05 -0.33
N ASP A 68 -26.28 8.61 -1.55
CA ASP A 68 -25.12 9.36 -2.02
C ASP A 68 -24.88 10.62 -1.18
N ILE A 69 -25.95 11.33 -0.79
CA ILE A 69 -25.88 12.48 0.13
C ILE A 69 -25.34 12.05 1.51
N LEU A 70 -25.75 10.89 2.03
CA LEU A 70 -25.18 10.36 3.28
C LEU A 70 -23.67 10.08 3.13
N CYS A 71 -23.24 9.53 1.99
CA CYS A 71 -21.82 9.32 1.71
C CYS A 71 -21.06 10.66 1.61
N GLU A 72 -21.63 11.66 0.92
CA GLU A 72 -21.06 12.99 0.74
C GLU A 72 -20.93 13.74 2.08
N THR A 73 -21.99 13.73 2.87
CA THR A 73 -22.00 14.35 4.21
C THR A 73 -21.06 13.62 5.17
N THR A 74 -20.86 12.31 5.01
CA THR A 74 -19.82 11.57 5.74
C THR A 74 -18.42 12.00 5.32
N ALA A 75 -18.15 12.04 4.01
CA ALA A 75 -16.87 12.44 3.48
C ALA A 75 -16.51 13.91 3.81
N SER A 76 -17.50 14.80 3.95
CA SER A 76 -17.26 16.23 4.18
C SER A 76 -16.56 16.54 5.51
N VAL A 77 -16.77 15.73 6.56
CA VAL A 77 -16.13 15.92 7.87
C VAL A 77 -14.78 15.21 8.01
N VAL A 78 -14.51 14.21 7.18
CA VAL A 78 -13.30 13.37 7.28
C VAL A 78 -12.11 14.09 6.68
N THR A 79 -11.03 14.24 7.44
CA THR A 79 -9.84 14.97 6.98
C THR A 79 -8.67 14.01 6.82
N VAL A 80 -8.07 14.00 5.63
CA VAL A 80 -6.83 13.25 5.37
C VAL A 80 -5.71 13.90 6.19
N ARG A 81 -4.96 13.09 6.92
CA ARG A 81 -3.81 13.55 7.74
C ARG A 81 -2.78 14.21 6.83
N SER A 82 -2.31 15.40 7.20
CA SER A 82 -1.42 16.21 6.36
C SER A 82 -0.14 15.46 5.99
N GLU A 83 0.42 14.67 6.90
CA GLU A 83 1.63 13.88 6.66
C GLU A 83 1.42 12.83 5.56
N LEU A 84 0.25 12.20 5.54
CA LEU A 84 -0.09 11.18 4.55
C LEU A 84 -0.58 11.79 3.24
N GLN A 85 -1.25 12.95 3.28
CA GLN A 85 -1.54 13.72 2.08
C GLN A 85 -0.24 14.13 1.36
N ASN A 86 0.75 14.67 2.09
CA ASN A 86 2.05 15.03 1.51
C ASN A 86 2.76 13.82 0.88
N LEU A 87 2.69 12.64 1.53
CA LEU A 87 3.20 11.40 0.96
C LEU A 87 2.49 11.03 -0.35
N LEU A 88 1.15 11.12 -0.39
CA LEU A 88 0.37 10.81 -1.59
C LEU A 88 0.68 11.81 -2.73
N GLU A 89 0.81 13.09 -2.43
CA GLU A 89 1.18 14.12 -3.41
C GLU A 89 2.58 13.89 -4.00
N LEU A 90 3.56 13.53 -3.16
CA LEU A 90 4.90 13.19 -3.64
C LEU A 90 4.88 11.91 -4.49
N THR A 91 4.20 10.87 -4.00
CA THR A 91 4.10 9.56 -4.68
C THR A 91 3.48 9.72 -6.06
N THR A 92 2.39 10.48 -6.16
CA THR A 92 1.65 10.69 -7.41
C THR A 92 2.31 11.69 -8.36
N SER A 93 3.28 12.48 -7.88
CA SER A 93 4.12 13.33 -8.73
C SER A 93 5.30 12.57 -9.35
N ASN A 94 5.57 11.34 -8.89
CA ASN A 94 6.64 10.50 -9.40
C ASN A 94 6.09 9.50 -10.45
N PRO A 95 6.62 9.48 -11.69
CA PRO A 95 6.14 8.59 -12.74
C PRO A 95 6.41 7.09 -12.48
N HIS A 96 7.20 6.76 -11.46
CA HIS A 96 7.58 5.39 -11.09
C HIS A 96 6.91 4.90 -9.80
N ALA A 97 6.04 5.70 -9.21
CA ALA A 97 5.29 5.33 -8.01
C ALA A 97 3.79 5.57 -8.23
N GLY A 98 2.97 4.81 -7.51
CA GLY A 98 1.53 4.92 -7.56
C GLY A 98 0.95 4.68 -6.18
N ALA A 99 -0.23 5.24 -5.93
CA ALA A 99 -0.93 5.09 -4.67
C ALA A 99 -2.32 4.53 -4.90
N VAL A 100 -2.71 3.61 -4.00
CA VAL A 100 -4.05 3.00 -3.99
C VAL A 100 -4.53 3.00 -2.54
N VAL A 101 -5.75 3.50 -2.33
CA VAL A 101 -6.49 3.34 -1.08
C VAL A 101 -7.24 2.02 -1.15
N LEU A 102 -7.04 1.18 -0.13
CA LEU A 102 -7.60 -0.16 -0.07
C LEU A 102 -8.32 -0.30 1.27
N THR A 103 -9.66 -0.24 1.24
CA THR A 103 -10.49 -0.19 2.44
C THR A 103 -11.45 -1.37 2.52
N CYS A 104 -11.65 -1.90 3.73
CA CYS A 104 -12.74 -2.85 3.98
C CYS A 104 -14.09 -2.15 4.17
N GLY A 105 -14.08 -0.82 4.38
CA GLY A 105 -15.27 0.02 4.51
C GLY A 105 -15.88 0.39 3.16
N HIS A 106 -16.73 1.41 3.18
CA HIS A 106 -17.47 1.85 1.99
C HIS A 106 -16.59 2.67 1.04
N GLY A 107 -16.27 2.12 -0.14
CA GLY A 107 -15.37 2.72 -1.14
C GLY A 107 -15.80 4.11 -1.61
N LEU A 108 -17.09 4.29 -1.90
CA LEU A 108 -17.65 5.59 -2.32
C LEU A 108 -17.36 6.74 -1.35
N ILE A 109 -17.33 6.48 -0.04
CA ILE A 109 -16.98 7.52 0.95
C ILE A 109 -15.52 7.93 0.76
N TRP A 110 -14.62 6.96 0.60
CA TRP A 110 -13.20 7.21 0.37
C TRP A 110 -12.92 7.90 -0.97
N GLU A 111 -13.66 7.57 -2.03
CA GLU A 111 -13.60 8.30 -3.31
C GLU A 111 -13.94 9.79 -3.11
N LYS A 112 -15.01 10.09 -2.36
CA LYS A 112 -15.42 11.45 -2.04
C LYS A 112 -14.42 12.17 -1.13
N VAL A 113 -13.83 11.48 -0.15
CA VAL A 113 -12.77 12.01 0.71
C VAL A 113 -11.55 12.41 -0.11
N LEU A 114 -11.09 11.55 -1.02
CA LEU A 114 -9.95 11.86 -1.89
C LEU A 114 -10.26 12.97 -2.89
N LYS A 115 -11.49 13.02 -3.42
CA LYS A 115 -11.94 14.13 -4.27
C LYS A 115 -11.86 15.46 -3.53
N LYS A 116 -12.32 15.51 -2.28
CA LYS A 116 -12.21 16.70 -1.42
C LYS A 116 -10.76 17.10 -1.16
N ALA A 117 -9.86 16.13 -1.03
CA ALA A 117 -8.42 16.35 -0.86
C ALA A 117 -7.69 16.72 -2.18
N GLY A 118 -8.37 16.74 -3.33
CA GLY A 118 -7.74 16.99 -4.63
C GLY A 118 -6.88 15.85 -5.16
N LEU A 119 -7.12 14.62 -4.67
CA LEU A 119 -6.32 13.42 -4.97
C LEU A 119 -7.06 12.38 -5.85
N SER A 120 -8.36 12.58 -6.13
CA SER A 120 -9.19 11.59 -6.86
C SER A 120 -8.67 11.22 -8.24
N ASP A 121 -7.98 12.13 -8.92
CA ASP A 121 -7.50 11.90 -10.29
C ASP A 121 -6.18 11.11 -10.32
N LYS A 122 -5.57 10.88 -9.15
CA LYS A 122 -4.22 10.31 -9.02
C LYS A 122 -4.14 9.09 -8.10
N VAL A 123 -5.11 8.94 -7.22
CA VAL A 123 -5.15 7.88 -6.21
C VAL A 123 -6.43 7.08 -6.39
N GLU A 124 -6.27 5.82 -6.77
CA GLU A 124 -7.39 4.90 -6.96
C GLU A 124 -7.91 4.38 -5.62
N VAL A 125 -9.22 4.11 -5.56
CA VAL A 125 -9.87 3.49 -4.39
C VAL A 125 -10.34 2.09 -4.76
N ILE A 126 -9.90 1.11 -3.98
CA ILE A 126 -10.43 -0.25 -3.99
C ILE A 126 -11.16 -0.45 -2.67
N GLY A 127 -12.49 -0.40 -2.72
CA GLY A 127 -13.36 -0.56 -1.57
C GLY A 127 -14.64 -1.29 -1.94
N GLY A 128 -15.30 -1.86 -0.94
CA GLY A 128 -16.63 -2.46 -1.11
C GLY A 128 -17.74 -1.44 -0.85
N GLY A 129 -18.92 -1.94 -0.49
CA GLY A 129 -20.03 -1.11 0.00
C GLY A 129 -21.33 -1.28 -0.78
N ARG A 130 -21.26 -1.70 -2.05
CA ARG A 130 -22.43 -1.98 -2.89
C ARG A 130 -22.34 -3.38 -3.51
N LEU A 131 -23.48 -4.03 -3.70
CA LEU A 131 -23.57 -5.31 -4.43
C LEU A 131 -23.14 -5.14 -5.89
N SER A 132 -23.35 -3.95 -6.47
CA SER A 132 -22.89 -3.63 -7.83
C SER A 132 -21.37 -3.64 -7.98
N ASN A 133 -20.60 -3.52 -6.88
CA ASN A 133 -19.14 -3.70 -6.94
C ASN A 133 -18.77 -5.15 -7.32
N GLY A 134 -19.62 -6.14 -6.99
CA GLY A 134 -19.39 -7.55 -7.29
C GLY A 134 -18.37 -8.24 -6.37
N TYR A 135 -17.86 -7.55 -5.36
CA TYR A 135 -16.90 -8.10 -4.39
C TYR A 135 -17.01 -7.40 -3.02
N VAL A 136 -16.39 -8.01 -2.01
CA VAL A 136 -16.15 -7.40 -0.70
C VAL A 136 -14.66 -7.40 -0.39
N ILE A 137 -14.17 -6.34 0.22
CA ILE A 137 -12.77 -6.27 0.66
C ILE A 137 -12.68 -6.79 2.09
N THR A 138 -11.90 -7.86 2.26
CA THR A 138 -11.64 -8.52 3.54
C THR A 138 -10.14 -8.46 3.85
N PRO A 139 -9.69 -8.77 5.07
CA PRO A 139 -8.26 -8.83 5.39
C PRO A 139 -7.48 -9.71 4.41
N MET A 140 -8.00 -10.89 4.09
CA MET A 140 -7.38 -11.81 3.14
C MET A 140 -7.29 -11.23 1.72
N VAL A 141 -8.32 -10.51 1.27
CA VAL A 141 -8.30 -9.83 -0.04
C VAL A 141 -7.25 -8.72 -0.04
N LYS A 142 -7.11 -7.97 1.07
CA LYS A 142 -6.06 -6.96 1.20
C LYS A 142 -4.66 -7.57 1.04
N GLY A 143 -4.41 -8.69 1.72
CA GLY A 143 -3.15 -9.45 1.57
C GLY A 143 -2.94 -9.98 0.16
N ALA A 144 -3.96 -10.57 -0.46
CA ALA A 144 -3.90 -11.12 -1.81
C ALA A 144 -3.57 -10.06 -2.87
N LEU A 145 -4.11 -8.85 -2.74
CA LEU A 145 -3.78 -7.73 -3.63
C LEU A 145 -2.31 -7.29 -3.51
N VAL A 146 -1.75 -7.30 -2.30
CA VAL A 146 -0.31 -7.02 -2.11
C VAL A 146 0.56 -8.12 -2.73
N VAL A 147 0.17 -9.39 -2.56
CA VAL A 147 0.85 -10.54 -3.20
C VAL A 147 0.80 -10.42 -4.73
N LEU A 148 -0.35 -10.02 -5.29
CA LEU A 148 -0.52 -9.78 -6.72
C LEU A 148 0.48 -8.72 -7.23
N LEU A 149 0.52 -7.56 -6.56
CA LEU A 149 1.40 -6.46 -6.92
C LEU A 149 2.89 -6.85 -6.83
N ARG A 150 3.30 -7.54 -5.76
CA ARG A 150 4.69 -7.98 -5.60
C ARG A 150 5.07 -9.08 -6.58
N HIS A 151 4.32 -10.16 -6.64
CA HIS A 151 4.78 -11.38 -7.31
C HIS A 151 4.42 -11.41 -8.79
N GLN A 152 3.24 -10.92 -9.18
CA GLN A 152 2.84 -10.92 -10.59
C GLN A 152 3.32 -9.65 -11.30
N HIS A 153 3.24 -8.50 -10.64
CA HIS A 153 3.64 -7.22 -11.24
C HIS A 153 5.07 -6.79 -10.90
N GLN A 154 5.78 -7.49 -9.99
CA GLN A 154 7.17 -7.18 -9.60
C GLN A 154 7.34 -5.74 -9.08
N ILE A 155 6.31 -5.24 -8.38
CA ILE A 155 6.29 -3.90 -7.81
C ILE A 155 6.76 -3.98 -6.35
N ASN A 156 7.60 -3.03 -5.92
CA ASN A 156 7.92 -2.87 -4.51
C ASN A 156 6.73 -2.25 -3.77
N VAL A 157 6.16 -2.94 -2.78
CA VAL A 157 4.93 -2.51 -2.12
C VAL A 157 5.21 -2.01 -0.71
N TRP A 158 4.73 -0.79 -0.44
CA TRP A 158 4.58 -0.24 0.90
C TRP A 158 3.12 -0.33 1.32
N SER A 159 2.88 -0.87 2.51
CA SER A 159 1.55 -1.00 3.10
C SER A 159 1.46 -0.16 4.36
N PHE A 160 0.30 0.46 4.56
CA PHE A 160 0.00 1.36 5.68
C PHE A 160 -1.34 0.94 6.25
N GLY A 161 -1.40 0.64 7.55
CA GLY A 161 -2.62 0.22 8.24
C GLY A 161 -2.56 0.47 9.74
N ASP A 162 -3.71 0.49 10.40
CA ASP A 162 -3.85 0.83 11.82
C ASP A 162 -4.44 -0.31 12.66
N SER A 163 -4.91 -1.39 12.02
CA SER A 163 -5.75 -2.37 12.69
C SER A 163 -5.48 -3.81 12.28
N ARG A 164 -6.13 -4.75 12.98
CA ARG A 164 -6.07 -6.19 12.67
C ARG A 164 -6.49 -6.52 11.24
N VAL A 165 -7.38 -5.74 10.63
CA VAL A 165 -7.85 -6.03 9.26
C VAL A 165 -6.77 -5.76 8.21
N ASP A 166 -5.71 -5.05 8.59
CA ASP A 166 -4.61 -4.70 7.71
C ASP A 166 -3.42 -5.67 7.84
N MET A 167 -3.42 -6.53 8.85
CA MET A 167 -2.28 -7.39 9.17
C MET A 167 -1.87 -8.26 7.98
N GLU A 168 -2.84 -8.77 7.22
CA GLU A 168 -2.55 -9.55 6.02
C GLU A 168 -1.87 -8.72 4.92
N MET A 169 -2.26 -7.46 4.68
CA MET A 169 -1.52 -6.62 3.71
C MET A 169 -0.16 -6.17 4.23
N LEU A 170 -0.04 -5.94 5.55
CA LEU A 170 1.22 -5.58 6.20
C LEU A 170 2.23 -6.72 6.09
N LYS A 171 1.80 -7.96 6.37
CA LYS A 171 2.65 -9.16 6.28
C LYS A 171 3.18 -9.42 4.88
N MET A 172 2.38 -9.13 3.85
CA MET A 172 2.72 -9.45 2.46
C MET A 172 3.58 -8.40 1.77
N ALA A 173 3.65 -7.18 2.32
CA ALA A 173 4.36 -6.05 1.71
C ALA A 173 5.89 -6.18 1.82
N ASP A 174 6.62 -5.46 0.96
CA ASP A 174 8.07 -5.31 1.13
C ASP A 174 8.40 -4.41 2.32
N ARG A 175 7.52 -3.44 2.59
CA ARG A 175 7.60 -2.51 3.71
C ARG A 175 6.22 -2.37 4.36
N ALA A 176 6.18 -2.61 5.66
CA ALA A 176 4.97 -2.49 6.47
C ALA A 176 5.10 -1.29 7.40
N VAL A 177 4.11 -0.39 7.34
CA VAL A 177 4.03 0.81 8.17
C VAL A 177 2.76 0.74 9.01
N VAL A 178 2.92 0.65 10.33
CA VAL A 178 1.80 0.73 11.27
C VAL A 178 1.53 2.21 11.57
N VAL A 179 0.32 2.66 11.26
CA VAL A 179 -0.11 4.02 11.60
C VAL A 179 -0.67 4.02 13.01
N VAL A 180 -0.10 4.85 13.87
CA VAL A 180 -0.43 4.90 15.29
C VAL A 180 -1.11 6.22 15.63
N GLY A 181 -2.42 6.15 15.82
CA GLY A 181 -3.25 7.27 16.29
C GLY A 181 -3.22 7.45 17.81
N GLU A 182 -4.10 8.29 18.34
CA GLU A 182 -4.32 8.46 19.78
C GLU A 182 -4.74 7.15 20.47
N GLU A 183 -4.26 6.91 21.69
CA GLU A 183 -4.43 5.62 22.38
C GLU A 183 -5.90 5.19 22.52
N HIS A 184 -6.79 6.14 22.82
CA HIS A 184 -8.21 5.86 23.04
C HIS A 184 -8.96 5.41 21.77
N SER A 185 -8.43 5.69 20.56
CA SER A 185 -9.07 5.35 19.29
C SER A 185 -8.46 4.11 18.61
N ARG A 186 -7.42 3.49 19.21
CA ARG A 186 -6.72 2.34 18.61
C ARG A 186 -7.54 1.06 18.63
N SER A 187 -7.28 0.20 17.64
CA SER A 187 -7.70 -1.20 17.69
C SER A 187 -6.92 -1.97 18.75
N LYS A 188 -7.56 -2.27 19.89
CA LYS A 188 -6.96 -3.03 21.00
C LYS A 188 -6.52 -4.45 20.59
N SER A 189 -7.20 -5.04 19.62
CA SER A 189 -6.89 -6.39 19.14
C SER A 189 -5.63 -6.46 18.28
N MET A 190 -5.15 -5.33 17.73
CA MET A 190 -3.97 -5.35 16.85
C MET A 190 -2.69 -5.63 17.63
N ASP A 191 -2.57 -5.19 18.88
CA ASP A 191 -1.28 -5.21 19.60
C ASP A 191 -0.74 -6.64 19.75
N ALA A 192 -1.61 -7.57 20.17
CA ALA A 192 -1.25 -8.99 20.28
C ALA A 192 -0.93 -9.62 18.91
N GLU A 193 -1.66 -9.23 17.86
CA GLU A 193 -1.47 -9.77 16.52
C GLU A 193 -0.19 -9.25 15.86
N LEU A 194 0.11 -7.97 16.07
CA LEU A 194 1.33 -7.32 15.62
C LEU A 194 2.55 -7.92 16.32
N LEU A 195 2.49 -8.11 17.64
CA LEU A 195 3.56 -8.75 18.40
C LEU A 195 3.83 -10.17 17.89
N LEU A 196 2.78 -10.98 17.71
CA LEU A 196 2.90 -12.33 17.17
C LEU A 196 3.49 -12.34 15.75
N ALA A 197 3.06 -11.40 14.89
CA ALA A 197 3.60 -11.28 13.54
C ALA A 197 5.09 -10.93 13.52
N ILE A 198 5.54 -10.06 14.44
CA ILE A 198 6.95 -9.70 14.54
C ILE A 198 7.77 -10.87 15.10
N GLU A 199 7.33 -11.47 16.21
CA GLU A 199 8.10 -12.50 16.92
C GLU A 199 8.11 -13.86 16.20
N ARG A 200 6.99 -14.26 15.59
CA ARG A 200 6.82 -15.59 14.99
C ARG A 200 6.97 -15.60 13.48
N ASP A 201 6.36 -14.61 12.82
CA ASP A 201 6.33 -14.55 11.35
C ASP A 201 7.50 -13.74 10.78
N GLY A 202 8.29 -13.07 11.63
CA GLY A 202 9.44 -12.26 11.22
C GLY A 202 9.06 -10.96 10.50
N LEU A 203 7.87 -10.43 10.77
CA LEU A 203 7.38 -9.19 10.16
C LEU A 203 8.34 -8.02 10.46
N GLN A 204 8.92 -7.44 9.41
CA GLN A 204 9.70 -6.21 9.50
C GLN A 204 8.81 -4.99 9.27
N ALA A 205 8.14 -4.54 10.34
CA ALA A 205 7.34 -3.32 10.33
C ALA A 205 8.08 -2.13 10.96
N CYS A 206 7.70 -0.91 10.60
CA CYS A 206 7.95 0.31 11.36
C CYS A 206 6.60 0.90 11.83
N GLN A 207 6.64 1.88 12.73
CA GLN A 207 5.46 2.66 13.10
C GLN A 207 5.66 4.14 12.85
N ILE A 208 4.59 4.82 12.42
CA ILE A 208 4.52 6.27 12.38
C ILE A 208 3.51 6.75 13.42
N LEU A 209 3.85 7.80 14.16
CA LEU A 209 3.03 8.35 15.24
C LEU A 209 2.29 9.59 14.72
N LEU A 210 0.96 9.53 14.64
CA LEU A 210 0.13 10.59 14.08
C LEU A 210 -1.05 10.93 15.03
N PRO A 211 -1.02 12.05 15.77
CA PRO A 211 0.02 13.09 15.77
C PRO A 211 1.34 12.59 16.38
N GLY A 212 2.44 13.30 16.14
CA GLY A 212 3.77 12.91 16.66
C GLY A 212 3.88 12.81 18.19
N SER A 213 2.88 13.31 18.92
CA SER A 213 2.73 13.18 20.38
C SER A 213 2.09 11.86 20.82
N ALA A 214 1.50 11.09 19.91
CA ALA A 214 0.86 9.83 20.24
C ALA A 214 1.90 8.85 20.82
N PRO A 215 1.56 8.09 21.89
CA PRO A 215 2.50 7.11 22.42
C PRO A 215 2.75 6.00 21.39
N PRO A 216 3.93 5.36 21.37
CA PRO A 216 4.16 4.18 20.54
C PRO A 216 3.09 3.09 20.78
N ARG A 217 2.86 2.23 19.80
CA ARG A 217 1.80 1.22 19.92
C ARG A 217 2.17 0.11 20.90
N LEU A 218 3.35 -0.47 20.75
CA LEU A 218 3.90 -1.47 21.65
C LEU A 218 5.04 -0.84 22.48
N ASP A 219 6.17 -0.58 21.83
CA ASP A 219 7.29 0.20 22.35
C ASP A 219 7.98 0.96 21.21
N THR A 220 9.12 1.62 21.44
CA THR A 220 9.84 2.40 20.43
C THR A 220 10.76 1.59 19.51
N THR A 221 10.98 0.31 19.82
CA THR A 221 11.90 -0.62 19.15
C THR A 221 11.19 -1.72 18.37
N THR A 222 9.96 -2.05 18.75
CA THR A 222 9.20 -3.21 18.27
C THR A 222 7.77 -2.78 18.00
N PRO A 223 7.42 -2.24 16.81
CA PRO A 223 8.32 -1.89 15.70
C PRO A 223 9.06 -0.55 15.92
N PRO A 224 10.18 -0.28 15.23
CA PRO A 224 10.87 1.00 15.33
C PRO A 224 10.02 2.17 14.82
N VAL A 225 10.19 3.34 15.45
CA VAL A 225 9.55 4.60 15.00
C VAL A 225 10.22 5.12 13.72
N MET A 226 9.40 5.45 12.72
CA MET A 226 9.76 6.07 11.46
C MET A 226 9.19 7.49 11.41
N HIS A 227 9.94 8.44 10.88
CA HIS A 227 9.48 9.82 10.71
C HIS A 227 9.38 10.13 9.23
N LEU A 228 8.16 10.36 8.72
CA LEU A 228 7.89 10.71 7.32
C LEU A 228 8.55 12.06 6.93
N THR A 229 9.87 12.06 6.82
CA THR A 229 10.70 13.17 6.36
C THR A 229 10.77 13.14 4.85
N GLU A 230 11.06 14.28 4.23
CA GLU A 230 11.25 14.39 2.79
C GLU A 230 12.27 13.36 2.25
N ALA A 231 13.34 13.07 3.00
CA ALA A 231 14.32 12.06 2.62
C ALA A 231 13.75 10.63 2.59
N GLU A 232 12.88 10.28 3.53
CA GLU A 232 12.20 8.98 3.55
C GLU A 232 11.14 8.90 2.46
N LEU A 233 10.35 9.95 2.27
CA LEU A 233 9.36 10.06 1.20
C LEU A 233 10.01 9.96 -0.20
N GLU A 234 11.18 10.57 -0.38
CA GLU A 234 12.03 10.43 -1.56
C GLU A 234 12.58 9.01 -1.71
N SER A 235 12.91 8.34 -0.60
CA SER A 235 13.36 6.94 -0.64
C SER A 235 12.25 5.97 -1.09
N ILE A 236 10.99 6.25 -0.73
CA ILE A 236 9.80 5.53 -1.20
C ILE A 236 9.64 5.72 -2.71
N SER A 237 9.90 6.94 -3.18
CA SER A 237 9.72 7.38 -4.56
C SER A 237 10.84 6.92 -5.52
N ARG A 238 12.02 6.58 -4.99
CA ARG A 238 13.13 6.07 -5.81
C ARG A 238 12.90 4.62 -6.17
N SER A 239 12.61 4.37 -7.44
CA SER A 239 12.65 3.01 -7.98
C SER A 239 14.03 2.40 -7.68
N ARG A 240 14.03 1.24 -7.02
CA ARG A 240 15.16 0.31 -7.10
C ARG A 240 15.18 -0.29 -8.50
N LEU A 241 15.27 0.55 -9.54
CA LEU A 241 16.08 0.14 -10.68
C LEU A 241 17.44 -0.11 -10.05
N HIS A 242 17.78 -1.39 -9.86
CA HIS A 242 19.16 -1.80 -9.61
C HIS A 242 20.00 -0.85 -10.43
N LYS A 243 20.78 0.04 -9.78
CA LYS A 243 21.62 1.01 -10.46
C LYS A 243 22.24 0.23 -11.60
N LEU A 244 21.78 0.46 -12.82
CA LEU A 244 22.34 -0.22 -13.97
C LEU A 244 23.68 0.48 -14.08
N GLN A 245 24.67 -0.05 -13.36
CA GLN A 245 26.02 0.46 -13.37
C GLN A 245 26.52 0.10 -14.76
N LEU A 246 26.26 1.01 -15.69
CA LEU A 246 26.86 0.98 -17.00
C LEU A 246 28.34 1.27 -16.81
N LEU A 247 29.09 0.21 -16.51
CA LEU A 247 30.54 0.27 -16.41
C LEU A 247 31.09 0.40 -17.83
N HIS A 248 31.29 1.65 -18.25
CA HIS A 248 31.81 1.98 -19.57
C HIS A 248 33.33 1.69 -19.61
N ALA A 249 33.70 0.48 -20.00
CA ALA A 249 35.08 0.01 -20.06
C ALA A 249 35.77 0.22 -21.41
N THR A 250 35.14 0.87 -22.38
CA THR A 250 35.67 1.08 -23.76
C THR A 250 37.03 1.77 -23.81
N GLY A 251 37.35 2.60 -22.81
CA GLY A 251 38.66 3.26 -22.68
C GLY A 251 39.77 2.41 -22.06
N LYS A 252 39.45 1.29 -21.41
CA LYS A 252 40.42 0.47 -20.68
C LYS A 252 41.33 -0.30 -21.64
N ALA A 253 42.59 -0.51 -21.25
CA ALA A 253 43.57 -1.26 -22.04
C ALA A 253 43.06 -2.68 -22.39
N SER A 254 42.33 -3.32 -21.48
CA SER A 254 41.69 -4.62 -21.71
C SER A 254 40.63 -4.59 -22.81
N ALA A 255 39.82 -3.53 -22.90
CA ALA A 255 38.85 -3.39 -23.99
C ALA A 255 39.53 -3.13 -25.35
N LYS A 256 40.65 -2.39 -25.35
CA LYS A 256 41.47 -2.20 -26.57
C LYS A 256 42.12 -3.50 -27.03
N LEU A 257 42.65 -4.32 -26.11
CA LEU A 257 43.19 -5.65 -26.40
C LEU A 257 42.13 -6.59 -26.98
N LEU A 258 40.95 -6.66 -26.35
CA LEU A 258 39.86 -7.52 -26.83
C LEU A 258 39.34 -7.11 -28.20
N THR A 259 39.34 -5.81 -28.53
CA THR A 259 38.85 -5.30 -29.82
C THR A 259 39.93 -5.24 -30.91
N THR A 260 41.17 -5.63 -30.63
CA THR A 260 42.30 -5.50 -31.57
C THR A 260 42.04 -6.26 -32.87
N ARG A 261 41.60 -7.52 -32.80
CA ARG A 261 41.30 -8.33 -34.00
C ARG A 261 40.11 -7.81 -34.81
N THR A 262 39.16 -7.12 -34.17
CA THR A 262 38.02 -6.50 -34.86
C THR A 262 38.36 -5.18 -35.56
N ARG A 263 39.57 -4.64 -35.34
CA ARG A 263 40.05 -3.39 -35.91
C ARG A 263 41.21 -3.58 -36.90
N ASP A 264 41.61 -4.82 -37.13
CA ASP A 264 42.64 -5.17 -38.09
C ASP A 264 42.02 -5.16 -39.50
N ALA A 265 42.45 -4.20 -40.33
CA ALA A 265 41.96 -4.03 -41.70
C ALA A 265 42.30 -5.22 -42.62
N THR A 266 43.20 -6.11 -42.18
CA THR A 266 43.54 -7.34 -42.91
C THR A 266 42.56 -8.49 -42.64
N ILE A 267 41.68 -8.36 -41.64
CA ILE A 267 40.69 -9.37 -41.27
C ILE A 267 39.31 -8.95 -41.80
N ALA A 268 38.75 -9.76 -42.71
CA ALA A 268 37.45 -9.49 -43.33
C ALA A 268 36.57 -10.74 -43.42
N GLY A 269 35.28 -10.53 -43.70
CA GLY A 269 34.33 -11.60 -43.99
C GLY A 269 34.10 -12.54 -42.80
N PRO A 270 34.01 -13.87 -43.02
CA PRO A 270 33.74 -14.85 -41.96
C PRO A 270 34.74 -14.80 -40.79
N ALA A 271 36.00 -14.47 -41.06
CA ALA A 271 37.02 -14.35 -40.02
C ALA A 271 36.78 -13.14 -39.09
N LEU A 272 36.30 -12.02 -39.65
CA LEU A 272 35.91 -10.84 -38.86
C LEU A 272 34.68 -11.15 -37.99
N ARG A 273 33.70 -11.87 -38.55
CA ARG A 273 32.51 -12.30 -37.80
C ARG A 273 32.87 -13.17 -36.60
N LYS A 274 33.79 -14.13 -36.79
CA LYS A 274 34.31 -14.96 -35.69
C LYS A 274 35.05 -14.14 -34.63
N ALA A 275 35.83 -13.14 -35.03
CA ALA A 275 36.46 -12.22 -34.07
C ALA A 275 35.43 -11.42 -33.24
N HIS A 276 34.30 -11.02 -33.84
CA HIS A 276 33.18 -10.43 -33.09
C HIS A 276 32.50 -11.43 -32.13
N GLU A 277 32.33 -12.68 -32.54
CA GLU A 277 31.78 -13.76 -31.70
C GLU A 277 32.68 -14.07 -30.49
N ASP A 278 34.00 -14.13 -30.68
CA ASP A 278 34.97 -14.36 -29.61
C ASP A 278 34.96 -13.23 -28.56
N VAL A 279 34.82 -11.97 -29.01
CA VAL A 279 34.64 -10.81 -28.14
C VAL A 279 33.33 -10.90 -27.36
N GLY A 280 32.24 -11.31 -28.02
CA GLY A 280 30.94 -11.52 -27.40
C GLY A 280 30.94 -12.62 -26.34
N THR A 281 31.64 -13.72 -26.59
CA THR A 281 31.76 -14.87 -25.67
C THR A 281 32.55 -14.50 -24.41
N THR A 282 33.65 -13.75 -24.58
CA THR A 282 34.44 -13.23 -23.46
C THR A 282 33.66 -12.21 -22.62
N ARG A 283 32.85 -11.35 -23.26
CA ARG A 283 31.97 -10.38 -22.57
C ARG A 283 30.81 -11.05 -21.81
N ARG A 284 30.26 -12.15 -22.32
CA ARG A 284 29.26 -12.95 -21.59
C ARG A 284 29.80 -13.48 -20.26
N LEU A 285 31.07 -13.89 -20.22
CA LEU A 285 31.72 -14.36 -18.99
C LEU A 285 31.82 -13.24 -17.93
N VAL A 286 32.09 -12.00 -18.34
CA VAL A 286 32.21 -10.85 -17.42
C VAL A 286 30.83 -10.40 -16.88
N ILE A 287 29.76 -10.55 -17.66
CA ILE A 287 28.39 -10.30 -17.19
C ILE A 287 27.93 -11.41 -16.22
N GLY A 288 28.38 -12.66 -16.43
CA GLY A 288 28.09 -13.79 -15.54
C GLY A 288 28.78 -13.71 -14.17
N PHE A 289 29.94 -13.06 -14.06
CA PHE A 289 30.66 -12.92 -12.79
C PHE A 289 30.24 -11.71 -11.94
N ALA A 290 29.44 -10.78 -12.47
CA ALA A 290 28.86 -9.69 -11.68
C ALA A 290 27.61 -10.12 -10.88
N MET A 291 27.18 -11.38 -11.01
CA MET A 291 26.02 -11.96 -10.32
C MET A 291 26.40 -12.83 -9.10
N SER A 292 27.68 -12.89 -8.75
CA SER A 292 28.18 -13.64 -7.59
C SER A 292 29.36 -12.89 -6.97
N GLY A 293 29.05 -11.86 -6.19
CA GLY A 293 30.00 -11.13 -5.36
C GLY A 293 29.35 -10.78 -4.02
N LYS A 294 29.07 -11.82 -3.22
CA LYS A 294 29.15 -11.69 -1.77
C LYS A 294 30.64 -11.68 -1.37
N GLU A 295 30.91 -11.07 -0.22
CA GLU A 295 32.17 -11.03 0.55
C GLU A 295 33.14 -9.89 0.18
N LEU A 296 33.67 -9.07 1.11
CA LEU A 296 33.79 -9.12 2.58
C LEU A 296 33.41 -7.78 3.23
#